data_AF-A0A067BNN6-F1
#
_entry.id   AF-A0A067BNN6-F1
#
_cell.length_a   1.000
_cell.length_b   1.000
_cell.length_c   1.000
_cell.angle_alpha   90.00
_cell.angle_beta   90.00
_cell.angle_gamma   90.00
#
_symmetry.space_group_name_H-M   'P 1'
#
loop_
_entity.id
_entity.type
_entity.pdbx_description
1 polymer ?
#
loop_
_entity_poly.entity_id
_entity_poly.type
_entity_poly.pdbx_seq_one_letter_code
_entity_poly.pdbx_strand_id
1 'polypeptide(L)'
;SIWANRAKDQAIVAQQALHENARLQALLHDQLKTIATVQRALARTPNLCDFACVAPWRMATLGTTGRHEAKAKLLQHEYDKLETEWIRHGLHDFEARHADADAREHYVRCKDDGLWVHFKECQVWHVDATVLANAVWSMFSQQLPSQPDNFRAADVEVDDNVAYFQYTAHVTSSALPPIDGRVLVGRYIEADRVVFVTRSILDDAVFPSNPARFLQNQCSW
;
A
#
# COMPACT_ATOMS: atom_id res chain seq x y z
N SER A 1 -50.34 -47.50 36.87
CA SER A 1 -50.81 -46.25 37.52
C SER A 1 -50.28 -45.06 36.73
N ILE A 2 -51.11 -44.03 36.48
CA ILE A 2 -50.77 -42.83 35.69
C ILE A 2 -49.53 -42.10 36.25
N TRP A 3 -49.34 -42.13 37.57
CA TRP A 3 -48.20 -41.52 38.26
C TRP A 3 -46.86 -42.21 37.96
N ALA A 4 -46.86 -43.53 37.74
CA ALA A 4 -45.64 -44.26 37.42
C ALA A 4 -45.11 -43.89 36.01
N ASN A 5 -46.01 -43.69 35.04
CA ASN A 5 -45.63 -43.25 33.71
C ASN A 5 -45.11 -41.80 33.72
N ARG A 6 -45.79 -40.90 34.44
CA ARG A 6 -45.31 -39.51 34.60
C ARG A 6 -43.94 -39.42 35.26
N ALA A 7 -43.68 -40.24 36.29
CA ALA A 7 -42.38 -40.28 36.94
C ALA A 7 -41.27 -40.76 35.98
N LYS A 8 -41.58 -41.75 35.13
CA LYS A 8 -40.66 -42.23 34.09
C LYS A 8 -40.37 -41.15 33.04
N ASP A 9 -41.39 -40.44 32.57
CA ASP A 9 -41.24 -39.35 31.60
C ASP A 9 -40.42 -38.19 32.18
N GLN A 10 -40.69 -37.81 33.44
CA GLN A 10 -39.91 -36.80 34.15
C GLN A 10 -38.45 -37.21 34.34
N ALA A 11 -38.18 -38.48 34.64
CA ALA A 11 -36.82 -38.99 34.76
C ALA A 11 -36.05 -38.89 33.42
N ILE A 12 -36.71 -39.23 32.30
CA ILE A 12 -36.12 -39.11 30.95
C ILE A 12 -35.82 -37.65 30.62
N VAL A 13 -36.78 -36.74 30.83
CA VAL A 13 -36.60 -35.30 30.56
C VAL A 13 -35.50 -34.72 31.44
N ALA A 14 -35.44 -35.09 32.72
CA ALA A 14 -34.38 -34.65 33.62
C ALA A 14 -32.99 -35.12 33.16
N GLN A 15 -32.88 -36.38 32.71
CA GLN A 15 -31.64 -36.91 32.17
C GLN A 15 -31.20 -36.19 30.89
N GLN A 16 -32.15 -35.89 29.98
CA GLN A 16 -31.87 -35.12 28.77
C GLN A 16 -31.40 -33.70 29.10
N ALA A 17 -32.05 -33.02 30.05
CA ALA A 17 -31.65 -31.69 30.49
C ALA A 17 -30.24 -31.67 31.10
N LEU A 18 -29.88 -32.70 31.88
CA LEU A 18 -28.53 -32.83 32.44
C LEU A 18 -27.46 -33.05 31.36
N HIS A 19 -27.74 -33.91 30.37
CA HIS A 19 -26.83 -34.10 29.23
C HIS A 19 -26.66 -32.83 28.41
N GLU A 20 -27.76 -32.11 28.14
CA GLU A 20 -27.68 -30.87 27.38
C GLU A 20 -26.95 -29.77 28.16
N ASN A 21 -27.16 -29.68 29.48
CA ASN A 21 -26.42 -28.74 30.32
C ASN A 21 -24.90 -29.03 30.28
N ALA A 22 -24.51 -30.30 30.41
CA ALA A 22 -23.11 -30.70 30.29
C ALA A 22 -22.51 -30.36 28.92
N ARG A 23 -23.28 -30.58 27.83
CA ARG A 23 -22.88 -30.22 26.46
C ARG A 23 -22.67 -28.71 26.30
N LEU A 24 -23.59 -27.90 26.82
CA LEU A 24 -23.51 -26.44 26.76
C LEU A 24 -22.33 -25.91 27.59
N GLN A 25 -22.08 -26.47 28.76
CA GLN A 25 -20.91 -26.13 29.58
C GLN A 25 -19.60 -26.42 28.86
N ALA A 26 -19.50 -27.58 28.18
CA ALA A 26 -18.33 -27.92 27.38
C ALA A 26 -18.12 -26.93 26.22
N LEU A 27 -19.19 -26.60 25.48
CA LEU A 27 -19.13 -25.64 24.38
C LEU A 27 -18.70 -24.25 24.87
N LEU A 28 -19.24 -23.79 26.00
CA LEU A 28 -18.87 -22.50 26.59
C LEU A 28 -17.40 -22.48 26.99
N HIS A 29 -16.89 -23.57 27.58
CA HIS A 29 -15.49 -23.69 27.93
C HIS A 29 -14.57 -23.61 26.70
N ASP A 30 -14.93 -24.27 25.61
CA ASP A 30 -14.18 -24.21 24.35
C ASP A 30 -14.19 -22.81 23.72
N GLN A 31 -15.34 -22.11 23.77
CA GLN A 31 -15.44 -20.73 23.31
C GLN A 31 -14.56 -19.79 24.15
N LEU A 32 -14.57 -19.91 25.47
CA LEU A 32 -13.68 -19.13 26.35
C LEU A 32 -12.21 -19.40 26.06
N LYS A 33 -11.84 -20.66 25.82
CA LYS A 33 -10.48 -21.04 25.45
C LYS A 33 -10.06 -20.44 24.10
N THR A 34 -10.98 -20.39 23.14
CA THR A 34 -10.78 -19.78 21.83
C THR A 34 -10.56 -18.27 21.98
N ILE A 35 -11.43 -17.57 22.71
CA ILE A 35 -11.31 -16.14 23.02
C ILE A 35 -9.96 -15.86 23.71
N ALA A 36 -9.59 -16.63 24.74
CA ALA A 36 -8.32 -16.46 25.44
C ALA A 36 -7.10 -16.74 24.55
N THR A 37 -7.23 -17.58 23.54
CA THR A 37 -6.17 -17.86 22.55
C THR A 37 -6.04 -16.70 21.57
N VAL A 38 -7.16 -16.18 21.06
CA VAL A 38 -7.19 -14.99 20.19
C VAL A 38 -6.65 -13.76 20.93
N GLN A 39 -7.07 -13.53 22.19
CA GLN A 39 -6.55 -12.44 23.02
C GLN A 39 -5.04 -12.55 23.25
N ARG A 40 -4.53 -13.76 23.52
CA ARG A 40 -3.07 -13.96 23.66
C ARG A 40 -2.34 -13.76 22.34
N ALA A 41 -2.92 -14.13 21.20
CA ALA A 41 -2.34 -13.88 19.89
C ALA A 41 -2.28 -12.37 19.59
N LEU A 42 -3.38 -11.65 19.84
CA LEU A 42 -3.48 -10.19 19.67
C LEU A 42 -2.59 -9.40 20.66
N ALA A 43 -2.45 -9.88 21.90
CA ALA A 43 -1.54 -9.27 22.89
C ALA A 43 -0.06 -9.56 22.60
N ARG A 44 0.24 -10.61 21.82
CA ARG A 44 1.60 -10.98 21.42
C ARG A 44 2.00 -10.42 20.06
N THR A 45 1.05 -10.00 19.22
CA THR A 45 1.38 -9.22 18.04
C THR A 45 1.96 -7.88 18.49
N PRO A 46 3.22 -7.55 18.15
CA PRO A 46 3.75 -6.21 18.40
C PRO A 46 2.79 -5.22 17.75
N ASN A 47 2.53 -4.09 18.43
CA ASN A 47 1.59 -3.05 18.03
C ASN A 47 1.55 -2.88 16.50
N LEU A 48 0.59 -3.55 15.84
CA LEU A 48 0.39 -3.48 14.39
C LEU A 48 -0.05 -2.07 13.95
N CYS A 49 -0.21 -1.15 14.91
CA CYS A 49 -0.60 0.24 14.73
C CYS A 49 0.51 1.23 15.08
N ASP A 50 1.63 0.79 15.68
CA ASP A 50 2.82 1.65 15.88
C ASP A 50 3.74 1.46 14.68
N PHE A 51 3.27 1.88 13.50
CA PHE A 51 4.18 2.02 12.37
C PHE A 51 5.12 3.17 12.69
N ALA A 52 6.43 2.91 12.70
CA ALA A 52 7.41 3.96 12.88
C ALA A 52 7.17 5.05 11.83
N CYS A 53 6.98 6.29 12.29
CA CYS A 53 6.93 7.44 11.41
C CYS A 53 8.24 7.49 10.63
N VAL A 54 8.16 7.74 9.32
CA VAL A 54 9.34 7.89 8.47
C VAL A 54 10.28 8.89 9.13
N ALA A 55 11.51 8.47 9.42
CA ALA A 55 12.46 9.35 10.08
C ALA A 55 12.58 10.66 9.28
N PRO A 56 12.57 11.86 9.91
CA PRO A 56 12.47 13.13 9.20
C PRO A 56 13.50 13.33 8.09
N TRP A 57 14.72 12.80 8.27
CA TRP A 57 15.78 12.85 7.27
C TRP A 57 15.56 11.97 6.04
N ARG A 58 14.62 11.00 6.10
CA ARG A 58 14.17 10.17 4.98
C ARG A 58 12.95 10.78 4.26
N MET A 59 12.36 11.84 4.80
CA MET A 59 11.20 12.50 4.20
C MET A 59 11.69 13.42 3.08
N ALA A 60 11.12 13.26 1.88
CA ALA A 60 11.33 14.26 0.83
C ALA A 60 10.47 15.48 1.16
N THR A 61 11.12 16.64 1.29
CA THR A 61 10.47 17.87 1.70
C THR A 61 10.73 19.00 0.69
N LEU A 62 9.77 19.92 0.56
CA LEU A 62 9.88 21.11 -0.27
C LEU A 62 9.58 22.36 0.56
N GLY A 63 10.54 23.29 0.58
CA GLY A 63 10.37 24.60 1.21
C GLY A 63 9.56 25.58 0.35
N THR A 64 9.50 26.83 0.81
CA THR A 64 8.90 27.94 0.05
C THR A 64 9.86 28.51 -1.00
N THR A 65 11.17 28.42 -0.77
CA THR A 65 12.23 28.90 -1.67
C THR A 65 13.09 27.74 -2.19
N GLY A 66 13.82 27.95 -3.29
CA GLY A 66 14.72 26.93 -3.85
C GLY A 66 14.03 25.66 -4.35
N ARG A 67 12.70 25.68 -4.52
CA ARG A 67 11.87 24.51 -4.85
C ARG A 67 12.36 23.76 -6.10
N HIS A 68 12.71 24.50 -7.15
CA HIS A 68 13.19 23.91 -8.40
C HIS A 68 14.47 23.08 -8.19
N GLU A 69 15.46 23.65 -7.49
CA GLU A 69 16.70 22.95 -7.18
C GLU A 69 16.48 21.76 -6.25
N ALA A 70 15.60 21.89 -5.25
CA ALA A 70 15.24 20.79 -4.36
C ALA A 70 14.58 19.64 -5.11
N LYS A 71 13.63 19.93 -6.01
CA LYS A 71 13.00 18.93 -6.89
C LYS A 71 14.04 18.22 -7.76
N ALA A 72 14.93 18.97 -8.40
CA ALA A 72 16.00 18.41 -9.23
C ALA A 72 16.92 17.48 -8.42
N LYS A 73 17.34 17.89 -7.22
CA LYS A 73 18.17 17.07 -6.31
C LYS A 73 17.46 15.79 -5.86
N LEU A 74 16.17 15.87 -5.53
CA LEU A 74 15.37 14.71 -5.14
C LEU A 74 15.24 13.71 -6.29
N LEU A 75 14.95 14.19 -7.50
CA LEU A 75 14.85 13.34 -8.68
C LEU A 75 16.20 12.71 -9.03
N GLN A 76 17.28 13.49 -9.01
CA GLN A 76 18.62 12.96 -9.26
C GLN A 76 19.00 11.88 -8.25
N HIS A 77 18.71 12.11 -6.96
CA HIS A 77 18.96 11.11 -5.92
C HIS A 77 18.19 9.81 -6.12
N GLU A 78 16.94 9.86 -6.58
CA GLU A 78 16.23 8.64 -6.92
C GLU A 78 16.81 8.00 -8.20
N TYR A 79 17.11 8.79 -9.23
CA TYR A 79 17.73 8.29 -10.46
C TYR A 79 19.08 7.58 -10.19
N ASP A 80 19.92 8.14 -9.33
CA ASP A 80 21.22 7.55 -8.97
C ASP A 80 21.09 6.19 -8.25
N LYS A 81 19.93 5.88 -7.67
CA LYS A 81 19.64 4.57 -7.06
C LYS A 81 19.16 3.53 -8.06
N LEU A 82 18.79 3.93 -9.28
CA LEU A 82 18.16 3.07 -10.29
C LEU A 82 18.87 1.73 -10.40
N GLU A 83 20.17 1.74 -10.70
CA GLU A 83 20.96 0.52 -10.89
C GLU A 83 21.00 -0.35 -9.62
N THR A 84 21.13 0.27 -8.45
CA THR A 84 21.19 -0.44 -7.18
C THR A 84 19.86 -1.13 -6.87
N GLU A 85 18.73 -0.45 -7.08
CA GLU A 85 17.40 -1.05 -6.87
C GLU A 85 17.09 -2.10 -7.94
N TRP A 86 17.51 -1.89 -9.19
CA TRP A 86 17.38 -2.87 -10.28
C TRP A 86 18.07 -4.19 -9.95
N ILE A 87 19.32 -4.12 -9.45
CA ILE A 87 20.07 -5.29 -9.03
C ILE A 87 19.47 -5.91 -7.76
N ARG A 88 19.20 -5.10 -6.72
CA ARG A 88 18.66 -5.57 -5.43
C ARG A 88 17.36 -6.34 -5.60
N HIS A 89 16.53 -5.91 -6.55
CA HIS A 89 15.22 -6.51 -6.80
C HIS A 89 15.25 -7.63 -7.85
N GLY A 90 16.42 -7.93 -8.42
CA GLY A 90 16.60 -8.99 -9.42
C GLY A 90 16.01 -8.65 -10.79
N LEU A 91 15.81 -7.37 -11.10
CA LEU A 91 15.21 -6.94 -12.37
C LEU A 91 16.13 -7.22 -13.58
N HIS A 92 17.44 -7.14 -13.38
CA HIS A 92 18.45 -7.50 -14.38
C HIS A 92 18.35 -8.97 -14.86
N ASP A 93 17.90 -9.89 -14.00
CA ASP A 93 17.71 -11.29 -14.38
C ASP A 93 16.56 -11.45 -15.39
N PHE A 94 15.52 -10.61 -15.31
CA PHE A 94 14.40 -10.65 -16.25
C PHE A 94 14.81 -10.15 -17.62
N GLU A 95 15.59 -9.07 -17.66
CA GLU A 95 16.18 -8.54 -18.88
C GLU A 95 17.10 -9.56 -19.57
N ALA A 96 17.99 -10.21 -18.81
CA ALA A 96 18.92 -11.19 -19.36
C ALA A 96 18.22 -12.42 -19.94
N ARG A 97 17.08 -12.83 -19.36
CA ARG A 97 16.35 -14.05 -19.76
C ARG A 97 15.66 -13.95 -21.12
N HIS A 98 15.58 -12.77 -21.77
CA HIS A 98 15.05 -12.60 -23.13
C HIS A 98 13.76 -13.38 -23.41
N ALA A 99 12.89 -13.49 -22.41
CA ALA A 99 11.64 -14.19 -22.56
C ALA A 99 10.55 -13.15 -22.75
N ASP A 100 9.66 -13.37 -23.72
CA ASP A 100 8.32 -12.78 -23.88
C ASP A 100 7.41 -13.05 -22.64
N ALA A 101 8.00 -13.16 -21.46
CA ALA A 101 7.35 -13.53 -20.22
C ALA A 101 7.23 -12.29 -19.36
N ASP A 102 5.99 -11.82 -19.23
CA ASP A 102 5.64 -10.84 -18.21
C ASP A 102 6.00 -11.39 -16.83
N ALA A 103 6.61 -10.54 -16.01
CA ALA A 103 6.92 -10.85 -14.62
C ALA A 103 6.19 -9.86 -13.72
N ARG A 104 5.42 -10.39 -12.77
CA ARG A 104 4.72 -9.60 -11.77
C ARG A 104 4.93 -10.22 -10.40
N GLU A 105 5.58 -9.47 -9.52
CA GLU A 105 5.82 -9.88 -8.14
C GLU A 105 5.38 -8.76 -7.21
N HIS A 106 4.38 -9.04 -6.37
CA HIS A 106 3.92 -8.14 -5.32
C HIS A 106 4.10 -8.81 -3.97
N TYR A 107 4.76 -8.13 -3.05
CA TYR A 107 4.91 -8.65 -1.70
C TYR A 107 4.98 -7.52 -0.68
N VAL A 108 4.67 -7.90 0.56
CA VAL A 108 4.74 -7.01 1.69
C VAL A 108 5.94 -7.39 2.55
N ARG A 109 6.75 -6.40 2.94
CA ARG A 109 7.91 -6.57 3.81
C ARG A 109 7.78 -5.66 5.00
N CYS A 110 7.90 -6.22 6.21
CA CYS A 110 8.08 -5.43 7.42
C CYS A 110 9.57 -5.16 7.61
N LYS A 111 9.97 -3.89 7.75
CA LYS A 111 11.34 -3.48 8.01
C LYS A 111 11.35 -2.15 8.76
N ASP A 112 12.23 -2.00 9.74
CA ASP A 112 12.40 -0.79 10.56
C ASP A 112 11.06 -0.33 11.17
N ASP A 113 10.25 -1.27 11.68
CA ASP A 113 8.90 -1.04 12.23
C ASP A 113 7.90 -0.39 11.23
N GLY A 114 8.19 -0.45 9.94
CA GLY A 114 7.31 0.01 8.85
C GLY A 114 6.87 -1.14 7.94
N LEU A 115 5.67 -1.01 7.38
CA LEU A 115 5.15 -1.91 6.36
C LEU A 115 5.45 -1.35 4.96
N TRP A 116 6.17 -2.12 4.15
CA TRP A 116 6.51 -1.76 2.77
C TRP A 116 5.79 -2.68 1.80
N VAL A 117 5.07 -2.10 0.85
CA VAL A 117 4.47 -2.85 -0.26
C VAL A 117 5.36 -2.66 -1.48
N HIS A 118 5.89 -3.75 -1.99
CA HIS A 118 6.73 -3.76 -3.19
C HIS A 118 5.93 -4.23 -4.38
N PHE A 119 6.08 -3.52 -5.49
CA PHE A 119 5.55 -3.89 -6.80
C PHE A 119 6.74 -4.01 -7.76
N LYS A 120 6.93 -5.19 -8.34
CA LYS A 120 7.87 -5.42 -9.44
C LYS A 120 7.09 -5.90 -10.64
N GLU A 121 7.20 -5.16 -11.73
CA GLU A 121 6.49 -5.47 -12.97
C GLU A 121 7.47 -5.32 -14.13
N CYS A 122 7.55 -6.34 -14.96
CA CYS A 122 8.24 -6.32 -16.24
C CYS A 122 7.25 -6.81 -17.28
N GLN A 123 7.00 -6.01 -18.31
CA GLN A 123 6.02 -6.31 -19.35
C GLN A 123 6.59 -5.98 -20.72
N VAL A 124 6.30 -6.84 -21.69
CA VAL A 124 6.66 -6.61 -23.09
C VAL A 124 5.49 -5.98 -23.82
N TRP A 125 5.75 -4.83 -24.45
CA TRP A 125 4.74 -4.12 -25.25
C TRP A 125 5.14 -4.12 -26.71
N HIS A 126 4.24 -4.53 -27.60
CA HIS A 126 4.46 -4.52 -29.06
C HIS A 126 4.20 -3.14 -29.68
N VAL A 127 4.80 -2.10 -29.10
CA VAL A 127 4.75 -0.71 -29.58
C VAL A 127 6.14 -0.10 -29.50
N ASP A 128 6.37 0.94 -30.29
CA ASP A 128 7.62 1.70 -30.22
C ASP A 128 7.83 2.28 -28.81
N ALA A 129 9.06 2.16 -28.30
CA ALA A 129 9.41 2.58 -26.94
C ALA A 129 9.17 4.08 -26.72
N THR A 130 9.41 4.92 -27.73
CA THR A 130 9.16 6.36 -27.65
C THR A 130 7.66 6.67 -27.58
N VAL A 131 6.84 5.91 -28.33
CA VAL A 131 5.37 6.03 -28.25
C VAL A 131 4.86 5.68 -26.86
N LEU A 132 5.32 4.55 -26.30
CA LEU A 132 4.94 4.13 -24.94
C LEU A 132 5.40 5.15 -23.89
N ALA A 133 6.65 5.62 -23.97
CA ALA A 133 7.19 6.61 -23.05
C ALA A 133 6.40 7.93 -23.11
N ASN A 134 6.02 8.40 -24.30
CA ASN A 134 5.21 9.60 -24.45
C ASN A 134 3.80 9.41 -23.89
N ALA A 135 3.20 8.23 -24.06
CA ALA A 135 1.92 7.90 -23.45
C ALA A 135 1.99 7.94 -21.92
N VAL A 136 2.99 7.28 -21.32
CA VAL A 136 3.24 7.30 -19.87
C VAL A 136 3.49 8.72 -19.36
N TRP A 137 4.32 9.51 -20.06
CA TRP A 137 4.55 10.91 -19.71
C TRP A 137 3.28 11.75 -19.74
N SER A 138 2.39 11.49 -20.69
CA SER A 138 1.11 12.18 -20.80
C SER A 138 0.20 11.85 -19.61
N MET A 139 0.27 10.62 -19.07
CA MET A 139 -0.47 10.26 -17.84
C MET A 139 -0.03 11.11 -16.65
N PHE A 140 1.27 11.38 -16.51
CA PHE A 140 1.82 12.20 -15.42
C PHE A 140 1.61 13.71 -15.62
N SER A 141 1.75 14.20 -16.85
CA SER A 141 1.76 15.63 -17.16
C SER A 141 0.38 16.22 -17.43
N GLN A 142 -0.55 15.44 -18.00
CA GLN A 142 -1.85 15.96 -18.44
C GLN A 142 -2.98 15.62 -17.47
N GLN A 143 -2.70 14.83 -16.42
CA GLN A 143 -3.71 14.26 -15.52
C GLN A 143 -4.92 13.77 -16.31
N LEU A 144 -4.80 12.57 -16.90
CA LEU A 144 -5.94 11.89 -17.52
C LEU A 144 -7.17 12.06 -16.62
N PRO A 145 -8.36 12.42 -17.17
CA PRO A 145 -9.57 12.58 -16.37
C PRO A 145 -9.90 11.24 -15.69
N SER A 146 -9.34 11.04 -14.52
CA SER A 146 -9.45 9.81 -13.75
C SER A 146 -10.79 9.80 -13.09
N GLN A 147 -11.41 8.62 -13.05
CA GLN A 147 -12.63 8.30 -12.31
C GLN A 147 -12.79 9.19 -11.05
N PRO A 148 -13.71 10.19 -11.08
CA PRO A 148 -13.79 11.20 -10.03
C PRO A 148 -14.13 10.62 -8.66
N ASP A 149 -14.68 9.41 -8.62
CA ASP A 149 -15.05 8.71 -7.39
C ASP A 149 -13.83 8.28 -6.56
N ASN A 150 -12.68 8.04 -7.20
CA ASN A 150 -11.50 7.46 -6.55
C ASN A 150 -10.32 8.43 -6.47
N PHE A 151 -10.16 9.30 -7.46
CA PHE A 151 -9.02 10.21 -7.56
C PHE A 151 -9.48 11.63 -7.85
N ARG A 152 -9.14 12.55 -6.96
CA ARG A 152 -9.30 13.98 -7.19
C ARG A 152 -7.93 14.61 -7.35
N ALA A 153 -7.59 14.97 -8.57
CA ALA A 153 -6.36 15.69 -8.88
C ALA A 153 -6.57 17.19 -8.63
N ALA A 154 -5.58 17.88 -8.05
CA ALA A 154 -5.70 19.30 -7.70
C ALA A 154 -4.94 20.19 -8.69
N ASP A 155 -3.62 20.17 -8.63
CA ASP A 155 -2.74 21.01 -9.45
C ASP A 155 -1.59 20.18 -10.04
N VAL A 156 -1.11 20.59 -11.22
CA VAL A 156 0.10 20.06 -11.86
C VAL A 156 1.04 21.22 -12.19
N GLU A 157 2.26 21.15 -11.69
CA GLU A 157 3.38 21.94 -12.20
C GLU A 157 4.15 21.06 -13.19
N VAL A 158 4.14 21.43 -14.47
CA VAL A 158 4.85 20.70 -15.53
C VAL A 158 5.97 21.55 -16.10
N ASP A 159 7.13 20.93 -16.25
CA ASP A 159 8.27 21.37 -17.05
C ASP A 159 8.57 20.27 -18.10
N ASP A 160 9.54 20.49 -19.00
CA ASP A 160 9.81 19.61 -20.15
C ASP A 160 9.99 18.13 -19.79
N ASN A 161 10.63 17.85 -18.65
CA ASN A 161 10.94 16.51 -18.16
C ASN A 161 10.65 16.31 -16.67
N VAL A 162 9.95 17.27 -16.04
CA VAL A 162 9.59 17.19 -14.62
C VAL A 162 8.11 17.50 -14.46
N ALA A 163 7.39 16.67 -13.72
CA ALA A 163 6.01 16.92 -13.35
C ALA A 163 5.86 16.80 -11.84
N TYR A 164 5.18 17.75 -11.22
CA TYR A 164 4.79 17.69 -9.83
C TYR A 164 3.28 17.84 -9.74
N PHE A 165 2.62 16.91 -9.07
CA PHE A 165 1.17 16.96 -8.95
C PHE A 165 0.67 16.46 -7.61
N GLN A 166 -0.56 16.87 -7.30
CA GLN A 166 -1.26 16.50 -6.08
C GLN A 166 -2.54 15.77 -6.40
N TYR A 167 -2.88 14.81 -5.55
CA TYR A 167 -4.16 14.12 -5.61
C TYR A 167 -4.64 13.68 -4.24
N THR A 168 -5.94 13.48 -4.13
CA THR A 168 -6.56 12.74 -3.03
C THR A 168 -7.15 11.45 -3.58
N ALA A 169 -6.69 10.32 -3.06
CA ALA A 169 -7.20 8.99 -3.38
C ALA A 169 -8.17 8.50 -2.29
N HIS A 170 -9.31 7.96 -2.71
CA HIS A 170 -10.29 7.35 -1.83
C HIS A 170 -10.22 5.82 -1.96
N VAL A 171 -10.05 5.14 -0.83
CA VAL A 171 -10.09 3.68 -0.79
C VAL A 171 -11.56 3.26 -0.78
N THR A 172 -12.06 2.80 -1.93
CA THR A 172 -13.43 2.29 -2.06
C THR A 172 -13.66 1.17 -1.05
N SER A 173 -14.87 1.12 -0.47
CA SER A 173 -15.31 0.11 0.51
C SER A 173 -14.63 0.12 1.89
N SER A 174 -13.82 1.14 2.21
CA SER A 174 -13.14 1.25 3.50
C SER A 174 -13.55 2.51 4.27
N ALA A 175 -13.63 2.41 5.60
CA ALA A 175 -13.78 3.57 6.50
C ALA A 175 -12.44 4.29 6.76
N LEU A 176 -11.38 3.91 6.03
CA LEU A 176 -10.07 4.53 6.15
C LEU A 176 -10.09 5.99 5.65
N PRO A 177 -9.33 6.88 6.30
CA PRO A 177 -9.10 8.23 5.78
C PRO A 177 -8.60 8.21 4.32
N PRO A 178 -8.99 9.22 3.50
CA PRO A 178 -8.40 9.41 2.19
C PRO A 178 -6.89 9.55 2.25
N ILE A 179 -6.22 9.25 1.15
CA ILE A 179 -4.78 9.37 1.00
C ILE A 179 -4.48 10.64 0.21
N ASP A 180 -3.68 11.53 0.78
CA ASP A 180 -3.11 12.68 0.08
C ASP A 180 -1.77 12.29 -0.53
N GLY A 181 -1.72 12.32 -1.86
CA GLY A 181 -0.54 12.12 -2.66
C GLY A 181 0.01 13.44 -3.20
N ARG A 182 1.31 13.66 -3.03
CA ARG A 182 2.08 14.70 -3.72
C ARG A 182 3.23 14.00 -4.39
N VAL A 183 3.25 13.96 -5.70
CA VAL A 183 4.19 13.13 -6.47
C VAL A 183 5.02 14.01 -7.37
N LEU A 184 6.34 13.86 -7.26
CA LEU A 184 7.31 14.41 -8.16
C LEU A 184 7.74 13.30 -9.13
N VAL A 185 7.77 13.63 -10.42
CA VAL A 185 8.13 12.72 -11.52
C VAL A 185 9.24 13.35 -12.33
N GLY A 186 10.26 12.56 -12.66
CA GLY A 186 11.34 12.94 -13.57
C GLY A 186 11.41 11.96 -14.74
N ARG A 187 11.51 12.50 -15.95
CA ARG A 187 11.72 11.75 -17.20
C ARG A 187 13.16 11.91 -17.68
N TYR A 188 13.88 10.80 -17.75
CA TYR A 188 15.27 10.76 -18.21
C TYR A 188 15.33 10.04 -19.55
N ILE A 189 15.80 10.76 -20.58
CA ILE A 189 15.93 10.22 -21.94
C ILE A 189 17.39 9.82 -22.12
N GLU A 190 17.64 8.52 -22.19
CA GLU A 190 18.94 7.92 -22.44
C GLU A 190 19.06 7.51 -23.92
N ALA A 191 20.21 6.96 -24.32
CA ALA A 191 20.46 6.59 -25.71
C ALA A 191 19.60 5.41 -26.18
N ASP A 192 19.28 4.49 -25.28
CA ASP A 192 18.64 3.20 -25.54
C ASP A 192 17.32 3.01 -24.79
N ARG A 193 16.99 3.90 -23.85
CA ARG A 193 15.79 3.80 -23.01
C ARG A 193 15.28 5.14 -22.51
N VAL A 194 14.07 5.14 -21.99
CA VAL A 194 13.49 6.27 -21.24
C VAL A 194 13.14 5.78 -19.84
N VAL A 195 13.65 6.47 -18.82
CA VAL A 195 13.45 6.13 -17.41
C VAL A 195 12.52 7.14 -16.76
N PHE A 196 11.56 6.64 -15.99
CA PHE A 196 10.66 7.47 -15.19
C PHE A 196 10.90 7.20 -13.71
N VAL A 197 11.37 8.20 -12.99
CA VAL A 197 11.50 8.10 -11.53
C VAL A 197 10.39 8.89 -10.86
N THR A 198 9.83 8.35 -9.79
CA THR A 198 8.83 9.05 -8.98
C THR A 198 9.24 9.10 -7.51
N ARG A 199 8.88 10.20 -6.84
CA ARG A 199 9.07 10.36 -5.40
C ARG A 199 7.91 11.13 -4.79
N SER A 200 7.32 10.59 -3.74
CA SER A 200 6.34 11.32 -2.95
C SER A 200 6.99 12.41 -2.09
N ILE A 201 6.36 13.58 -2.02
CA ILE A 201 6.73 14.69 -1.13
C ILE A 201 5.87 14.62 0.13
N LEU A 202 6.51 14.42 1.29
CA LEU A 202 5.82 14.21 2.57
C LEU A 202 5.60 15.50 3.34
N ASP A 203 6.41 16.53 3.07
CA ASP A 203 6.23 17.87 3.63
C ASP A 203 6.45 18.91 2.53
N ASP A 204 5.46 19.76 2.30
CA ASP A 204 5.53 20.83 1.32
C ASP A 204 4.98 22.09 1.97
N ALA A 205 5.84 23.09 2.15
CA ALA A 205 5.49 24.34 2.81
C ALA A 205 4.50 25.20 2.01
N VAL A 206 4.43 25.03 0.68
CA VAL A 206 3.48 25.73 -0.20
C VAL A 206 2.14 24.99 -0.22
N PHE A 207 2.20 23.66 -0.15
CA PHE A 207 1.02 22.78 -0.22
C PHE A 207 0.98 21.84 0.99
N PRO A 208 0.61 22.37 2.17
CA PRO A 208 0.62 21.60 3.41
C PRO A 208 -0.40 20.46 3.35
N SER A 209 -0.04 19.33 3.94
CA SER A 209 -0.93 18.17 4.00
C SER A 209 -2.03 18.32 5.03
N ASN A 210 -3.17 17.68 4.79
CA ASN A 210 -4.24 17.61 5.77
C ASN A 210 -3.93 16.54 6.85
N PRO A 211 -3.82 16.90 8.14
CA PRO A 211 -3.50 15.94 9.20
C PRO A 211 -4.58 14.87 9.43
N ALA A 212 -5.79 15.07 8.90
CA ALA A 212 -6.88 14.08 8.98
C ALA A 212 -6.81 13.01 7.88
N ARG A 213 -5.80 13.06 7.00
CA ARG A 213 -5.63 12.16 5.86
C ARG A 213 -4.31 11.41 5.95
N PHE A 214 -4.24 10.26 5.29
CA PHE A 214 -2.98 9.54 5.18
C PHE A 214 -2.05 10.20 4.18
N LEU A 215 -0.76 10.16 4.45
CA LEU A 215 0.26 10.63 3.51
C LEU A 215 0.76 9.47 2.68
N GLN A 216 0.81 9.67 1.37
CA GLN A 216 1.47 8.73 0.49
C GLN A 216 2.99 8.88 0.59
N ASN A 217 3.67 7.77 0.89
CA ASN A 217 5.12 7.65 0.83
C ASN A 217 5.52 6.57 -0.17
N GLN A 218 5.71 6.94 -1.42
CA GLN A 218 6.06 6.04 -2.51
C GLN A 218 7.28 6.55 -3.30
N CYS A 219 7.99 5.62 -3.91
CA CYS A 219 8.95 5.86 -4.98
C CYS A 219 8.84 4.76 -6.03
N SER A 220 9.20 5.07 -7.27
CA SER A 220 9.29 4.11 -8.37
C SER A 220 10.41 4.48 -9.34
N TRP A 221 10.79 3.50 -10.15
CA TRP A 221 11.75 3.58 -11.24
C TRP A 221 11.21 2.85 -12.46
#